data_AF-A0A437D6G4-F1
#
_entry.id   AF-A0A437D6G4-F1
#
_cell.length_a   1.000
_cell.length_b   1.000
_cell.length_c   1.000
_cell.angle_alpha   90.00
_cell.angle_beta   90.00
_cell.angle_gamma   90.00
#
_symmetry.space_group_name_H-M   'P 1'
#
loop_
_entity.id
_entity.type
_entity.pdbx_description
1 polymer ?
#
loop_
_entity_poly.entity_id
_entity_poly.type
_entity_poly.pdbx_seq_one_letter_code
_entity_poly.pdbx_strand_id
1 'polypeptide(L)'
;MCNCSSMSAEDIITSDPSFNYPVYSAVYAVAHALHAVLQCGADSCNKNIKVYPDMVLRELRRSNFTLLNQTVQFDVNGDPNFGPFSIVFWNSSGNAEEVGFHYFYPTFKFFINSSKIKWHGDGEVPRSVCSQECPVGFAKIQEGIHKCCFSCTICPNGTYINSTEDPYDCISCKKTEWSAEGSTSCTIRLLEYVPFTDTAAIVIMVGALVLVALTIAMSVLFAINYNTPVVRSAGGPMCFLILGCLSLCSLSVFFYFGSLADHWLFHCPAKAIR
;
A
#
# COMPACT_ATOMS: atom_id res chain seq x y z
N MET A 1 41.80 8.88 40.24
CA MET A 1 43.11 8.24 40.03
C MET A 1 43.12 6.94 40.79
N CYS A 2 42.97 5.81 40.09
CA CYS A 2 43.07 4.50 40.73
C CYS A 2 44.56 4.14 40.88
N ASN A 3 44.99 3.83 42.09
CA ASN A 3 46.36 3.42 42.37
C ASN A 3 46.49 1.93 42.06
N CYS A 4 46.99 1.58 40.87
CA CYS A 4 47.10 0.18 40.40
C CYS A 4 48.36 -0.54 40.90
N SER A 5 49.08 0.01 41.90
CA SER A 5 50.34 -0.56 42.38
C SER A 5 50.17 -1.83 43.24
N SER A 6 48.93 -2.19 43.61
CA SER A 6 48.64 -3.34 44.48
C SER A 6 47.76 -4.42 43.85
N MET A 7 47.46 -4.34 42.54
CA MET A 7 46.62 -5.35 41.89
C MET A 7 47.47 -6.53 41.43
N SER A 8 47.08 -7.76 41.78
CA SER A 8 47.75 -8.96 41.31
C SER A 8 47.22 -9.37 39.92
N ALA A 9 47.96 -10.24 39.21
CA ALA A 9 47.49 -10.76 37.92
C ALA A 9 46.19 -11.57 38.08
N GLU A 10 46.02 -12.23 39.22
CA GLU A 10 44.83 -13.00 39.57
C GLU A 10 43.60 -12.10 39.78
N ASP A 11 43.76 -10.90 40.34
CA ASP A 11 42.68 -9.92 40.51
C ASP A 11 42.16 -9.38 39.17
N ILE A 12 43.04 -9.29 38.17
CA ILE A 12 42.69 -8.86 36.80
C ILE A 12 41.92 -9.97 36.08
N ILE A 13 42.35 -11.23 36.25
CA ILE A 13 41.73 -12.40 35.61
C ILE A 13 40.35 -12.71 36.20
N THR A 14 40.12 -12.37 37.47
CA THR A 14 38.84 -12.58 38.18
C THR A 14 37.82 -11.45 38.00
N SER A 15 38.22 -10.34 37.36
CA SER A 15 37.32 -9.23 37.04
C SER A 15 36.32 -9.60 35.92
N ASP A 16 35.13 -9.01 35.95
CA ASP A 16 34.04 -9.31 35.02
C ASP A 16 34.54 -9.28 33.55
N PRO A 17 34.51 -10.41 32.83
CA PRO A 17 35.17 -10.55 31.52
C PRO A 17 34.58 -9.62 30.46
N SER A 18 33.37 -9.10 30.68
CA SER A 18 32.69 -8.16 29.78
C SER A 18 33.36 -6.78 29.74
N PHE A 19 34.01 -6.32 30.82
CA PHE A 19 34.76 -5.05 30.83
C PHE A 19 36.25 -5.21 30.48
N ASN A 20 36.80 -6.41 30.61
CA ASN A 20 38.24 -6.63 30.43
C ASN A 20 38.60 -7.03 28.99
N TYR A 21 37.70 -7.71 28.27
CA TYR A 21 38.01 -8.21 26.92
C TYR A 21 38.41 -7.11 25.92
N PRO A 22 37.73 -5.94 25.84
CA PRO A 22 38.16 -4.87 24.94
C PRO A 22 39.56 -4.32 25.28
N VAL A 23 39.85 -4.11 26.57
CA VAL A 23 41.16 -3.63 27.04
C VAL A 23 42.25 -4.65 26.71
N TYR A 24 41.99 -5.92 26.99
CA TYR A 24 42.90 -7.02 26.71
C TYR A 24 43.15 -7.15 25.20
N SER A 25 42.10 -7.08 24.38
CA SER A 25 42.20 -7.13 22.92
C SER A 25 42.99 -5.95 22.35
N ALA A 26 42.85 -4.74 22.92
CA ALA A 26 43.58 -3.56 22.49
C ALA A 26 45.09 -3.68 22.77
N VAL A 27 45.48 -4.15 23.96
CA VAL A 27 46.89 -4.38 24.31
C VAL A 27 47.51 -5.43 23.38
N TYR A 28 46.80 -6.53 23.14
CA TYR A 28 47.25 -7.58 22.23
C TYR A 28 47.34 -7.10 20.78
N ALA A 29 46.40 -6.28 20.30
CA ALA A 29 46.44 -5.72 18.96
C ALA A 29 47.71 -4.87 18.75
N VAL A 30 48.05 -4.01 19.71
CA VAL A 30 49.28 -3.22 19.66
C VAL A 30 50.52 -4.12 19.74
N ALA A 31 50.50 -5.14 20.60
CA ALA A 31 51.60 -6.09 20.71
C ALA A 31 51.84 -6.85 19.39
N HIS A 32 50.77 -7.32 18.74
CA HIS A 32 50.84 -7.99 17.42
C HIS A 32 51.36 -7.04 16.33
N ALA A 33 50.91 -5.78 16.32
CA ALA A 33 51.40 -4.80 15.36
C ALA A 33 52.89 -4.48 15.59
N LEU A 34 53.34 -4.32 16.83
CA LEU A 34 54.76 -4.13 17.15
C LEU A 34 55.59 -5.36 16.78
N HIS A 35 55.07 -6.57 17.03
CA HIS A 35 55.72 -7.82 16.65
C HIS A 35 55.95 -7.90 15.13
N ALA A 36 54.97 -7.47 14.34
CA ALA A 36 55.09 -7.38 12.88
C ALA A 36 56.09 -6.31 12.43
N VAL A 37 56.04 -5.09 13.00
CA VAL A 37 56.96 -4.00 12.66
C VAL A 37 58.41 -4.35 12.99
N LEU A 38 58.64 -5.01 14.14
CA LEU A 38 59.97 -5.42 14.61
C LEU A 38 60.46 -6.74 13.98
N GLN A 39 59.66 -7.35 13.09
CA GLN A 39 59.98 -8.62 12.44
C GLN A 39 60.41 -9.71 13.43
N CYS A 40 59.69 -9.79 14.55
CA CYS A 40 59.99 -10.74 15.60
C CYS A 40 59.77 -12.18 15.13
N GLY A 41 60.71 -13.07 15.48
CA GLY A 41 60.56 -14.52 15.41
C GLY A 41 60.20 -15.12 16.77
N ALA A 42 60.39 -16.43 16.93
CA ALA A 42 60.10 -17.13 18.20
C ALA A 42 60.96 -16.62 19.38
N ASP A 43 62.25 -16.35 19.13
CA ASP A 43 63.22 -16.11 20.20
C ASP A 43 63.84 -14.70 20.18
N SER A 44 63.61 -13.91 19.13
CA SER A 44 64.21 -12.57 19.02
C SER A 44 63.48 -11.62 18.07
N CYS A 45 63.68 -10.32 18.28
CA CYS A 45 63.16 -9.23 17.45
C CYS A 45 64.30 -8.39 16.87
N ASN A 46 64.07 -7.75 15.73
CA ASN A 46 65.07 -6.87 15.12
C ASN A 46 65.17 -5.54 15.88
N LYS A 47 66.23 -5.40 16.68
CA LYS A 47 66.48 -4.21 17.51
C LYS A 47 66.98 -2.99 16.73
N ASN A 48 67.35 -3.17 15.45
CA ASN A 48 67.87 -2.09 14.61
C ASN A 48 66.76 -1.25 13.97
N ILE A 49 65.50 -1.71 14.05
CA ILE A 49 64.34 -1.00 13.52
C ILE A 49 63.90 0.05 14.52
N LYS A 50 63.95 1.32 14.13
CA LYS A 50 63.35 2.41 14.90
C LYS A 50 61.85 2.48 14.59
N VAL A 51 61.02 2.21 15.59
CA VAL A 51 59.55 2.17 15.46
C VAL A 51 58.99 3.59 15.40
N TYR A 52 58.13 3.84 14.41
CA TYR A 52 57.35 5.06 14.27
C TYR A 52 55.84 4.77 14.34
N PRO A 53 55.00 5.68 14.85
CA PRO A 53 53.57 5.45 15.03
C PRO A 53 52.81 5.07 13.74
N ASP A 54 53.22 5.61 12.59
CA ASP A 54 52.60 5.32 11.28
C ASP A 54 52.85 3.87 10.83
N MET A 55 54.00 3.29 11.20
CA MET A 55 54.32 1.89 10.95
C MET A 55 53.42 0.97 11.78
N VAL A 56 53.26 1.27 13.07
CA VAL A 56 52.38 0.52 13.98
C VAL A 56 50.93 0.62 13.52
N LEU A 57 50.47 1.81 13.13
CA LEU A 57 49.10 2.01 12.64
C LEU A 57 48.81 1.18 11.36
N ARG A 58 49.79 1.08 10.46
CA ARG A 58 49.67 0.29 9.23
C ARG A 58 49.52 -1.20 9.53
N GLU A 59 50.31 -1.72 10.47
CA GLU A 59 50.23 -3.13 10.88
C GLU A 59 48.99 -3.41 11.74
N LEU A 60 48.55 -2.46 12.57
CA LEU A 60 47.27 -2.54 13.30
C LEU A 60 46.09 -2.69 12.34
N ARG A 61 46.02 -1.90 11.27
CA ARG A 61 44.94 -2.03 10.25
C ARG A 61 44.95 -3.37 9.52
N ARG A 62 46.08 -4.07 9.50
CA ARG A 62 46.25 -5.39 8.88
C ARG A 62 46.18 -6.53 9.89
N SER A 63 45.99 -6.23 11.17
CA SER A 63 46.03 -7.24 12.21
C SER A 63 44.90 -8.24 12.04
N ASN A 64 45.25 -9.51 12.07
CA ASN A 64 44.32 -10.62 12.01
C ASN A 64 44.87 -11.74 12.91
N PHE A 65 44.38 -11.82 14.13
CA PHE A 65 44.82 -12.80 15.11
C PHE A 65 43.65 -13.31 15.94
N THR A 66 43.81 -14.49 16.50
CA THR A 66 42.78 -15.10 17.36
C THR A 66 43.14 -14.87 18.82
N LEU A 67 42.19 -14.33 19.58
CA LEU A 67 42.29 -14.12 21.03
C LEU A 67 41.07 -14.74 21.70
N LEU A 68 41.28 -15.66 22.64
CA LEU A 68 40.20 -16.33 23.40
C LEU A 68 39.05 -16.84 22.50
N ASN A 69 39.38 -17.53 21.40
CA ASN A 69 38.45 -18.05 20.39
C ASN A 69 37.65 -17.00 19.61
N GLN A 70 38.05 -15.74 19.63
CA GLN A 70 37.51 -14.69 18.77
C GLN A 70 38.60 -14.14 17.86
N THR A 71 38.27 -13.92 16.59
CA THR A 71 39.20 -13.32 15.64
C THR A 71 39.12 -11.81 15.75
N VAL A 72 40.22 -11.17 16.15
CA VAL A 72 40.36 -9.72 16.24
C VAL A 72 40.83 -9.19 14.89
N GLN A 73 39.99 -8.35 14.28
CA GLN A 73 40.23 -7.69 13.00
C GLN A 73 39.63 -6.29 13.05
N PHE A 74 40.15 -5.38 12.22
CA PHE A 74 39.64 -4.02 12.08
C PHE A 74 39.15 -3.77 10.65
N ASP A 75 38.14 -2.93 10.51
CA ASP A 75 37.65 -2.48 9.22
C ASP A 75 38.53 -1.36 8.62
N VAL A 76 38.09 -0.78 7.50
CA VAL A 76 38.80 0.31 6.82
C VAL A 76 38.90 1.58 7.67
N ASN A 77 37.92 1.81 8.56
CA ASN A 77 37.88 2.94 9.47
C ASN A 77 38.70 2.70 10.75
N GLY A 78 39.06 1.45 11.03
CA GLY A 78 39.73 1.02 12.25
C GLY A 78 38.77 0.53 13.33
N ASP A 79 37.50 0.28 12.98
CA ASP A 79 36.49 -0.25 13.89
C ASP A 79 36.67 -1.76 14.06
N PRO A 80 36.55 -2.29 15.28
CA PRO A 80 36.71 -3.70 15.55
C PRO A 80 35.59 -4.51 14.90
N ASN A 81 35.95 -5.44 14.00
CA ASN A 81 35.01 -6.30 13.30
C ASN A 81 34.64 -7.58 14.10
N PHE A 82 34.65 -7.52 15.43
CA PHE A 82 34.50 -8.69 16.29
C PHE A 82 33.61 -8.43 17.51
N GLY A 83 33.03 -9.52 18.02
CA GLY A 83 32.23 -9.52 19.25
C GLY A 83 30.72 -9.35 18.98
N PRO A 84 29.86 -10.11 19.68
CA PRO A 84 28.42 -9.83 19.68
C PRO A 84 28.10 -8.61 20.54
N PHE A 85 27.05 -7.89 20.16
CA PHE A 85 26.32 -7.04 21.08
C PHE A 85 25.35 -7.88 21.88
N SER A 86 25.40 -7.78 23.20
CA SER A 86 24.38 -8.37 24.08
C SER A 86 23.17 -7.44 24.15
N ILE A 87 21.97 -8.02 24.02
CA ILE A 87 20.71 -7.29 24.19
C ILE A 87 20.19 -7.62 25.58
N VAL A 88 19.97 -6.56 26.36
CA VAL A 88 19.65 -6.69 27.77
C VAL A 88 18.30 -6.06 28.10
N PHE A 89 17.57 -6.66 29.04
CA PHE A 89 16.27 -6.21 29.52
C PHE A 89 16.33 -5.98 31.02
N TRP A 90 15.89 -4.79 31.46
CA TRP A 90 15.86 -4.45 32.88
C TRP A 90 14.57 -5.03 33.48
N ASN A 91 14.72 -6.00 34.36
CA ASN A 91 13.58 -6.64 34.99
C ASN A 91 12.93 -5.73 36.05
N SER A 92 11.79 -6.14 36.58
CA SER A 92 11.05 -5.38 37.61
C SER A 92 11.81 -5.22 38.94
N SER A 93 12.86 -6.02 39.17
CA SER A 93 13.74 -5.90 40.33
C SER A 93 14.87 -4.89 40.10
N GLY A 94 14.94 -4.29 38.91
CA GLY A 94 16.02 -3.38 38.50
C GLY A 94 17.29 -4.08 38.04
N ASN A 95 17.26 -5.42 37.89
CA ASN A 95 18.42 -6.18 37.47
C ASN A 95 18.49 -6.31 35.95
N ALA A 96 19.73 -6.34 35.47
CA ALA A 96 20.09 -6.54 34.09
C ALA A 96 20.04 -8.01 33.69
N GLU A 97 19.17 -8.38 32.74
CA GLU A 97 19.11 -9.74 32.20
C GLU A 97 19.42 -9.74 30.70
N GLU A 98 20.32 -10.62 30.28
CA GLU A 98 20.58 -10.85 28.85
C GLU A 98 19.42 -11.64 28.22
N VAL A 99 18.77 -11.01 27.24
CA VAL A 99 17.60 -11.53 26.52
C VAL A 99 17.88 -11.84 25.06
N GLY A 100 19.02 -11.41 24.53
CA GLY A 100 19.33 -11.61 23.12
C GLY A 100 20.75 -11.22 22.76
N PHE A 101 21.07 -11.34 21.48
CA PHE A 101 22.36 -10.95 20.94
C PHE A 101 22.25 -10.46 19.50
N HIS A 102 23.24 -9.70 19.08
CA HIS A 102 23.40 -9.24 17.73
C HIS A 102 24.86 -9.40 17.24
N TYR A 103 25.04 -10.12 16.13
CA TYR A 103 26.30 -10.22 15.40
C TYR A 103 26.21 -9.41 14.12
N PHE A 104 27.23 -8.60 13.85
CA PHE A 104 27.39 -7.84 12.61
C PHE A 104 28.38 -8.50 11.64
N TYR A 105 29.29 -9.35 12.13
CA TYR A 105 30.30 -10.06 11.33
C TYR A 105 30.52 -11.50 11.84
N PRO A 106 30.83 -12.48 10.96
CA PRO A 106 30.84 -12.42 9.49
C PRO A 106 29.44 -12.49 8.87
N THR A 107 28.42 -12.79 9.67
CA THR A 107 27.03 -12.89 9.19
C THR A 107 26.13 -12.13 10.15
N PHE A 108 25.27 -11.28 9.59
CA PHE A 108 24.25 -10.57 10.35
C PHE A 108 23.33 -11.60 11.02
N LYS A 109 23.40 -11.69 12.35
CA LYS A 109 22.50 -12.51 13.16
C LYS A 109 21.92 -11.66 14.27
N PHE A 110 20.62 -11.72 14.43
CA PHE A 110 19.90 -11.00 15.46
C PHE A 110 18.92 -11.97 16.10
N PHE A 111 18.95 -12.05 17.43
CA PHE A 111 18.06 -12.91 18.18
C PHE A 111 17.65 -12.22 19.47
N ILE A 112 16.36 -12.23 19.74
CA ILE A 112 15.78 -11.82 21.01
C ILE A 112 14.86 -12.95 21.48
N ASN A 113 15.03 -13.37 22.72
CA ASN A 113 14.14 -14.29 23.38
C ASN A 113 13.01 -13.53 24.07
N SER A 114 11.89 -13.37 23.36
CA SER A 114 10.70 -12.68 23.88
C SER A 114 10.14 -13.31 25.16
N SER A 115 10.36 -14.60 25.41
CA SER A 115 9.87 -15.26 26.64
C SER A 115 10.55 -14.77 27.92
N LYS A 116 11.75 -14.19 27.80
CA LYS A 116 12.46 -13.57 28.92
C LYS A 116 12.05 -12.12 29.17
N ILE A 117 11.35 -11.49 28.22
CA ILE A 117 10.93 -10.10 28.32
C ILE A 117 9.53 -10.07 28.92
N LYS A 118 9.40 -9.41 30.07
CA LYS A 118 8.11 -9.18 30.72
C LYS A 118 7.70 -7.74 30.48
N TRP A 119 6.81 -7.55 29.51
CA TRP A 119 6.26 -6.23 29.21
C TRP A 119 5.32 -5.77 30.32
N HIS A 120 5.16 -4.45 30.43
CA HIS A 120 4.23 -3.83 31.36
C HIS A 120 2.78 -4.09 30.94
N GLY A 121 1.87 -4.29 31.91
CA GLY A 121 0.45 -4.59 31.66
C GLY A 121 0.20 -6.09 31.46
N ASP A 122 -0.45 -6.45 30.34
CA ASP A 122 -0.89 -7.82 30.04
C ASP A 122 0.23 -8.77 29.59
N GLY A 123 1.49 -8.32 29.64
CA GLY A 123 2.67 -9.09 29.23
C GLY A 123 2.86 -9.19 27.71
N GLU A 124 1.99 -8.57 26.91
CA GLU A 124 2.14 -8.50 25.45
C GLU A 124 3.14 -7.42 25.02
N VAL A 125 3.75 -7.62 23.85
CA VAL A 125 4.65 -6.63 23.25
C VAL A 125 3.89 -5.34 23.01
N PRO A 126 4.33 -4.19 23.55
CA PRO A 126 3.63 -2.93 23.39
C PRO A 126 3.65 -2.51 21.92
N ARG A 127 2.48 -2.14 21.39
CA ARG A 127 2.35 -1.57 20.05
C ARG A 127 2.55 -0.07 20.13
N SER A 128 3.58 0.44 19.46
CA SER A 128 3.88 1.87 19.35
C SER A 128 3.54 2.37 17.94
N VAL A 129 2.26 2.60 17.67
CA VAL A 129 1.76 3.14 16.38
C VAL A 129 1.05 4.47 16.61
N CYS A 130 1.18 5.41 15.66
CA CYS A 130 0.49 6.69 15.74
C CYS A 130 -1.00 6.56 15.39
N SER A 131 -1.28 5.90 14.27
CA SER A 131 -2.62 5.62 13.78
C SER A 131 -2.80 4.13 13.59
N GLN A 132 -4.02 3.63 13.87
CA GLN A 132 -4.38 2.25 13.57
C GLN A 132 -4.57 2.06 12.07
N GLU A 133 -4.34 0.83 11.59
CA GLU A 133 -4.62 0.48 10.20
C GLU A 133 -6.10 0.73 9.84
N CYS A 134 -6.33 1.34 8.68
CA CYS A 134 -7.68 1.68 8.27
C CYS A 134 -8.50 0.42 7.91
N PRO A 135 -9.80 0.41 8.21
CA PRO A 135 -10.69 -0.67 7.78
C PRO A 135 -10.84 -0.66 6.25
N VAL A 136 -11.33 -1.78 5.71
CA VAL A 136 -11.59 -1.90 4.27
C VAL A 136 -12.56 -0.81 3.79
N GLY A 137 -12.28 -0.23 2.63
CA GLY A 137 -13.10 0.87 2.07
C GLY A 137 -12.69 2.28 2.51
N PHE A 138 -11.67 2.41 3.36
CA PHE A 138 -11.18 3.71 3.83
C PHE A 138 -9.80 4.02 3.24
N ALA A 139 -9.62 5.27 2.83
CA ALA A 139 -8.34 5.83 2.45
C ALA A 139 -7.64 6.47 3.66
N LYS A 140 -6.31 6.41 3.68
CA LYS A 140 -5.44 7.06 4.66
C LYS A 140 -5.22 8.52 4.25
N ILE A 141 -5.58 9.45 5.11
CA ILE A 141 -5.26 10.86 4.95
C ILE A 141 -4.17 11.23 5.95
N GLN A 142 -3.01 11.65 5.47
CA GLN A 142 -1.91 12.03 6.35
C GLN A 142 -2.35 13.17 7.30
N GLU A 143 -2.12 12.97 8.59
CA GLU A 143 -2.43 13.94 9.62
C GLU A 143 -1.14 14.50 10.23
N GLY A 144 -0.92 15.80 10.05
CA GLY A 144 0.29 16.47 10.53
C GLY A 144 1.56 16.12 9.74
N ILE A 145 2.71 16.18 10.41
CA ILE A 145 4.04 16.13 9.77
C ILE A 145 4.54 14.69 9.58
N HIS A 146 4.13 13.77 10.45
CA HIS A 146 4.65 12.41 10.46
C HIS A 146 3.90 11.52 9.48
N LYS A 147 4.63 10.83 8.61
CA LYS A 147 4.05 9.91 7.61
C LYS A 147 3.29 8.73 8.22
N CYS A 148 3.62 8.32 9.44
CA CYS A 148 2.94 7.24 10.15
C CYS A 148 1.63 7.68 10.82
N CYS A 149 1.35 8.98 10.88
CA CYS A 149 0.14 9.54 11.44
C CYS A 149 -0.84 9.87 10.32
N PHE A 150 -2.00 9.24 10.36
CA PHE A 150 -3.05 9.41 9.37
C PHE A 150 -4.44 9.23 10.00
N SER A 151 -5.44 9.85 9.41
CA SER A 151 -6.85 9.59 9.68
C SER A 151 -7.44 8.70 8.57
N CYS A 152 -8.49 7.96 8.90
CA CYS A 152 -9.17 7.09 7.95
C CYS A 152 -10.45 7.77 7.48
N THR A 153 -10.61 7.95 6.18
CA THR A 153 -11.83 8.49 5.58
C THR A 153 -12.41 7.50 4.59
N ILE A 154 -13.72 7.26 4.69
CA ILE A 154 -14.41 6.36 3.78
C ILE A 154 -14.39 6.91 2.35
N CYS A 155 -14.13 6.04 1.37
CA CYS A 155 -14.15 6.49 -0.02
C CYS A 155 -15.58 6.82 -0.48
N PRO A 156 -15.80 7.96 -1.15
CA PRO A 156 -17.12 8.38 -1.58
C PRO A 156 -17.71 7.47 -2.67
N ASN A 157 -19.01 7.61 -2.92
CA ASN A 157 -19.69 6.88 -3.99
C ASN A 157 -19.06 7.14 -5.37
N GLY A 158 -19.10 6.14 -6.25
CA GLY A 158 -18.45 6.20 -7.55
C GLY A 158 -16.91 6.16 -7.51
N THR A 159 -16.32 5.95 -6.33
CA THR A 159 -14.89 5.68 -6.15
C THR A 159 -14.67 4.36 -5.41
N TYR A 160 -13.48 3.79 -5.54
CA TYR A 160 -13.06 2.58 -4.85
C TYR A 160 -11.62 2.71 -4.38
N ILE A 161 -11.23 1.93 -3.37
CA ILE A 161 -9.86 1.90 -2.84
C ILE A 161 -9.19 0.56 -3.11
N ASN A 162 -7.94 0.62 -3.58
CA ASN A 162 -7.07 -0.56 -3.68
C ASN A 162 -5.94 -0.46 -2.66
N SER A 163 -6.22 -0.83 -1.41
CA SER A 163 -5.30 -0.66 -0.28
C SER A 163 -3.96 -1.40 -0.43
N THR A 164 -3.87 -2.41 -1.31
CA THR A 164 -2.63 -3.15 -1.59
C THR A 164 -1.68 -2.36 -2.49
N GLU A 165 -2.23 -1.52 -3.37
CA GLU A 165 -1.47 -0.73 -4.34
C GLU A 165 -1.25 0.70 -3.82
N ASP A 166 -2.34 1.39 -3.47
CA ASP A 166 -2.30 2.73 -2.90
C ASP A 166 -3.39 2.87 -1.81
N PRO A 167 -3.00 2.94 -0.52
CA PRO A 167 -3.95 3.13 0.57
C PRO A 167 -4.32 4.60 0.81
N TYR A 168 -3.79 5.57 0.03
CA TYR A 168 -3.99 7.00 0.27
C TYR A 168 -5.04 7.64 -0.65
N ASP A 169 -5.29 7.08 -1.84
CA ASP A 169 -6.16 7.71 -2.84
C ASP A 169 -7.36 6.85 -3.26
N CYS A 170 -8.54 7.46 -3.30
CA CYS A 170 -9.77 6.82 -3.76
C CYS A 170 -9.88 6.96 -5.29
N ILE A 171 -9.82 5.84 -6.00
CA ILE A 171 -9.80 5.81 -7.46
C ILE A 171 -11.23 5.91 -8.01
N SER A 172 -11.45 6.80 -8.97
CA SER A 172 -12.77 6.95 -9.62
C SER A 172 -13.11 5.77 -10.54
N CYS A 173 -14.36 5.31 -10.48
CA CYS A 173 -14.88 4.30 -11.41
C CYS A 173 -14.99 4.83 -12.85
N LYS A 174 -15.01 3.93 -13.84
CA LYS A 174 -15.27 4.30 -15.24
C LYS A 174 -16.69 4.82 -15.40
N LYS A 175 -16.95 5.53 -16.50
CA LYS A 175 -18.29 6.11 -16.80
C LYS A 175 -19.42 5.07 -16.86
N THR A 176 -19.12 3.85 -17.29
CA THR A 176 -20.06 2.71 -17.37
C THR A 176 -20.18 1.93 -16.06
N GLU A 177 -19.41 2.32 -15.05
CA GLU A 177 -19.30 1.63 -13.77
C GLU A 177 -19.77 2.55 -12.63
N TRP A 178 -20.01 1.96 -11.48
CA TRP A 178 -20.40 2.63 -10.25
C TRP A 178 -19.99 1.78 -9.05
N SER A 179 -19.81 2.44 -7.91
CA SER A 179 -19.50 1.80 -6.64
C SER A 179 -20.23 2.52 -5.51
N ALA A 180 -20.57 1.76 -4.47
CA ALA A 180 -21.08 2.33 -3.24
C ALA A 180 -19.94 2.96 -2.42
N GLU A 181 -20.31 3.77 -1.44
CA GLU A 181 -19.37 4.31 -0.46
C GLU A 181 -18.60 3.17 0.23
N GLY A 182 -17.28 3.31 0.37
CA GLY A 182 -16.42 2.29 0.97
C GLY A 182 -16.19 1.02 0.13
N SER A 183 -16.47 1.06 -1.17
CA SER A 183 -16.23 -0.11 -2.04
C SER A 183 -14.75 -0.31 -2.34
N THR A 184 -14.34 -1.56 -2.51
CA THR A 184 -12.98 -1.95 -2.97
C THR A 184 -12.93 -2.25 -4.47
N SER A 185 -14.06 -2.20 -5.15
CA SER A 185 -14.16 -2.41 -6.60
C SER A 185 -15.37 -1.67 -7.17
N CYS A 186 -15.35 -1.49 -8.49
CA CYS A 186 -16.47 -0.94 -9.24
C CYS A 186 -17.29 -2.06 -9.88
N THR A 187 -18.60 -1.86 -9.95
CA THR A 187 -19.55 -2.73 -10.65
C THR A 187 -20.11 -2.02 -11.89
N ILE A 188 -20.45 -2.76 -12.94
CA ILE A 188 -21.05 -2.19 -14.15
C ILE A 188 -22.46 -1.67 -13.82
N ARG A 189 -22.81 -0.47 -14.30
CA ARG A 189 -24.15 0.09 -14.12
C ARG A 189 -25.17 -0.72 -14.89
N LEU A 190 -26.32 -0.98 -14.26
CA LEU A 190 -27.46 -1.56 -14.95
C LEU A 190 -28.11 -0.48 -15.81
N LEU A 191 -28.33 -0.83 -17.08
CA LEU A 191 -29.11 0.00 -18.00
C LEU A 191 -30.58 -0.24 -17.70
N GLU A 192 -31.30 0.80 -17.30
CA GLU A 192 -32.75 0.73 -17.17
C GLU A 192 -33.36 1.10 -18.52
N TYR A 193 -34.09 0.16 -19.11
CA TYR A 193 -34.95 0.38 -20.26
C TYR A 193 -36.38 0.05 -19.85
N VAL A 194 -37.36 0.71 -20.47
CA VAL A 194 -38.76 0.40 -20.21
C VAL A 194 -39.13 -0.84 -21.05
N PRO A 195 -39.38 -2.01 -20.42
CA PRO A 195 -39.74 -3.20 -21.17
C PRO A 195 -41.16 -3.06 -21.73
N PHE A 196 -41.46 -3.79 -22.82
CA PHE A 196 -42.80 -3.83 -23.40
C PHE A 196 -43.89 -4.33 -22.43
N THR A 197 -43.47 -5.01 -21.37
CA THR A 197 -44.33 -5.55 -20.31
C THR A 197 -44.70 -4.51 -19.24
N ASP A 198 -44.07 -3.34 -19.24
CA ASP A 198 -44.38 -2.29 -18.27
C ASP A 198 -45.80 -1.74 -18.51
N THR A 199 -46.57 -1.56 -17.43
CA THR A 199 -47.95 -1.08 -17.51
C THR A 199 -48.02 0.30 -18.16
N ALA A 200 -47.07 1.19 -17.88
CA ALA A 200 -47.00 2.51 -18.50
C ALA A 200 -46.69 2.41 -20.00
N ALA A 201 -45.78 1.51 -20.39
CA ALA A 201 -45.47 1.26 -21.80
C ALA A 201 -46.69 0.73 -22.56
N ILE A 202 -47.42 -0.23 -21.99
CA ILE A 202 -48.63 -0.80 -22.60
C ILE A 202 -49.69 0.28 -22.83
N VAL A 203 -49.95 1.13 -21.83
CA VAL A 203 -50.94 2.22 -21.96
C VAL A 203 -50.55 3.18 -23.08
N ILE A 204 -49.28 3.58 -23.15
CA ILE A 204 -48.76 4.48 -24.19
C ILE A 204 -48.86 3.83 -25.58
N MET A 205 -48.48 2.55 -25.72
CA MET A 205 -48.56 1.82 -26.99
C MET A 205 -50.00 1.63 -27.47
N VAL A 206 -50.93 1.26 -26.58
CA VAL A 206 -52.35 1.14 -26.93
C VAL A 206 -52.92 2.49 -27.35
N GLY A 207 -52.58 3.57 -26.62
CA GLY A 207 -52.96 4.92 -27.00
C GLY A 207 -52.44 5.31 -28.40
N ALA A 208 -51.19 4.97 -28.71
CA ALA A 208 -50.62 5.18 -30.04
C ALA A 208 -51.36 4.40 -31.13
N LEU A 209 -51.73 3.13 -30.90
CA LEU A 209 -52.54 2.35 -31.84
C LEU A 209 -53.92 2.98 -32.09
N VAL A 210 -54.57 3.48 -31.04
CA VAL A 210 -55.87 4.15 -31.18
C VAL A 210 -55.72 5.43 -32.01
N LEU A 211 -54.67 6.22 -31.79
CA LEU A 211 -54.39 7.42 -32.61
C LEU A 211 -54.14 7.05 -34.08
N VAL A 212 -53.36 6.00 -34.35
CA VAL A 212 -53.16 5.50 -35.72
C VAL A 212 -54.48 5.09 -36.35
N ALA A 213 -55.33 4.34 -35.64
CA ALA A 213 -56.64 3.94 -36.14
C ALA A 213 -57.55 5.16 -36.46
N LEU A 214 -57.58 6.17 -35.59
CA LEU A 214 -58.33 7.40 -35.80
C LEU A 214 -57.81 8.20 -37.01
N THR A 215 -56.49 8.34 -37.16
CA THR A 215 -55.90 9.03 -38.32
C THR A 215 -56.21 8.32 -39.64
N ILE A 216 -56.20 6.98 -39.66
CA ILE A 216 -56.59 6.19 -40.84
C ILE A 216 -58.08 6.37 -41.13
N ALA A 217 -58.95 6.28 -40.12
CA ALA A 217 -60.39 6.45 -40.29
C ALA A 217 -60.74 7.85 -40.85
N MET A 218 -60.11 8.90 -40.33
CA MET A 218 -60.25 10.26 -40.84
C MET A 218 -59.73 10.40 -42.26
N SER A 219 -58.60 9.75 -42.59
CA SER A 219 -58.06 9.74 -43.95
C SER A 219 -59.01 9.08 -44.95
N VAL A 220 -59.61 7.94 -44.59
CA VAL A 220 -60.61 7.24 -45.43
C VAL A 220 -61.86 8.09 -45.61
N LEU A 221 -62.36 8.71 -44.53
CA LEU A 221 -63.53 9.60 -44.59
C LEU A 221 -63.31 10.78 -45.54
N PHE A 222 -62.12 11.41 -45.46
CA PHE A 222 -61.74 12.51 -46.34
C PHE A 222 -61.51 12.06 -47.79
N ALA A 223 -61.05 10.83 -48.01
CA ALA A 223 -60.90 10.26 -49.35
C ALA A 223 -62.25 10.01 -50.03
N ILE A 224 -63.24 9.45 -49.32
CA ILE A 224 -64.59 9.22 -49.85
C ILE A 224 -65.28 10.55 -50.18
N ASN A 225 -65.13 11.54 -49.29
CA ASN A 225 -65.77 12.85 -49.43
C ASN A 225 -64.87 13.91 -50.10
N TYR A 226 -63.86 13.48 -50.86
CA TYR A 226 -62.81 14.37 -51.39
C TYR A 226 -63.36 15.52 -52.25
N ASN A 227 -64.43 15.26 -53.01
CA ASN A 227 -65.06 16.26 -53.88
C ASN A 227 -66.01 17.23 -53.14
N THR A 228 -66.20 17.07 -51.83
CA THR A 228 -67.05 18.00 -51.06
C THR A 228 -66.31 19.31 -50.81
N PRO A 229 -67.01 20.47 -50.85
CA PRO A 229 -66.40 21.77 -50.61
C PRO A 229 -65.73 21.84 -49.22
N VAL A 230 -66.23 21.06 -48.25
CA VAL A 230 -65.70 20.97 -46.89
C VAL A 230 -64.25 20.46 -46.87
N VAL A 231 -63.95 19.33 -47.52
CA VAL A 231 -62.59 18.75 -47.56
C VAL A 231 -61.62 19.63 -48.35
N ARG A 232 -62.13 20.28 -49.41
CA ARG A 232 -61.34 21.16 -50.28
C ARG A 232 -60.96 22.48 -49.59
N SER A 233 -61.85 23.04 -48.78
CA SER A 233 -61.57 24.22 -47.94
C SER A 233 -60.68 23.90 -46.72
N ALA A 234 -60.75 22.69 -46.18
CA ALA A 234 -59.93 22.26 -45.04
C ALA A 234 -58.44 22.01 -45.40
N GLY A 235 -58.05 22.08 -46.67
CA GLY A 235 -56.66 21.94 -47.13
C GLY A 235 -56.46 20.90 -48.24
N GLY A 236 -57.51 20.18 -48.64
CA GLY A 236 -57.48 19.25 -49.78
C GLY A 236 -56.31 18.24 -49.70
N PRO A 237 -55.42 18.17 -50.71
CA PRO A 237 -54.32 17.20 -50.73
C PRO A 237 -53.31 17.38 -49.59
N MET A 238 -53.15 18.59 -49.05
CA MET A 238 -52.23 18.84 -47.92
C MET A 238 -52.70 18.18 -46.62
N CYS A 239 -54.01 17.98 -46.45
CA CYS A 239 -54.56 17.34 -45.27
C CYS A 239 -54.14 15.85 -45.16
N PHE A 240 -54.05 15.14 -46.29
CA PHE A 240 -53.56 13.77 -46.33
C PHE A 240 -52.09 13.65 -45.93
N LEU A 241 -51.26 14.64 -46.30
CA LEU A 241 -49.86 14.69 -45.85
C LEU A 241 -49.77 14.87 -44.33
N ILE A 242 -50.59 15.74 -43.76
CA ILE A 242 -50.61 15.97 -42.30
C ILE A 242 -51.05 14.70 -41.57
N LEU A 243 -52.10 14.03 -42.03
CA LEU A 243 -52.57 12.75 -41.45
C LEU A 243 -51.51 11.65 -41.58
N GLY A 244 -50.79 11.59 -42.70
CA GLY A 244 -49.65 10.69 -42.88
C GLY A 244 -48.49 10.99 -41.92
N CYS A 245 -48.16 12.25 -41.69
CA CYS A 245 -47.14 12.60 -40.69
C CYS A 245 -47.59 12.24 -39.27
N LEU A 246 -48.85 12.50 -38.91
CA LEU A 246 -49.39 12.16 -37.59
C LEU A 246 -49.38 10.64 -37.33
N SER A 247 -49.68 9.83 -38.34
CA SER A 247 -49.60 8.37 -38.21
C SER A 247 -48.15 7.90 -38.04
N LEU A 248 -47.20 8.44 -38.81
CA LEU A 248 -45.76 8.14 -38.65
C LEU A 248 -45.22 8.59 -37.28
N CYS A 249 -45.61 9.77 -36.80
CA CYS A 249 -45.24 10.23 -35.46
C CYS A 249 -45.80 9.29 -34.38
N SER A 250 -47.04 8.83 -34.53
CA SER A 250 -47.64 7.88 -33.58
C SER A 250 -46.94 6.52 -33.62
N LEU A 251 -46.50 6.07 -34.80
CA LEU A 251 -45.70 4.85 -34.95
C LEU A 251 -44.28 4.99 -34.38
N SER A 252 -43.73 6.20 -34.29
CA SER A 252 -42.39 6.42 -33.72
C SER A 252 -42.29 6.02 -32.24
N VAL A 253 -43.42 6.03 -31.53
CA VAL A 253 -43.54 5.65 -30.11
C VAL A 253 -43.11 4.20 -29.87
N PHE A 254 -43.34 3.29 -30.81
CA PHE A 254 -42.95 1.88 -30.66
C PHE A 254 -41.44 1.67 -30.63
N PHE A 255 -40.65 2.58 -31.21
CA PHE A 255 -39.18 2.48 -31.21
C PHE A 255 -38.53 2.90 -29.89
N TYR A 256 -39.29 3.47 -28.95
CA TYR A 256 -38.78 3.86 -27.63
C TYR A 256 -38.83 2.74 -26.59
N PHE A 257 -39.57 1.66 -26.86
CA PHE A 257 -39.76 0.56 -25.91
C PHE A 257 -38.96 -0.67 -26.34
N GLY A 258 -38.50 -1.43 -25.34
CA GLY A 258 -37.72 -2.66 -25.55
C GLY A 258 -36.20 -2.47 -25.56
N SER A 259 -35.50 -3.60 -25.48
CA SER A 259 -34.04 -3.66 -25.51
C SER A 259 -33.54 -3.74 -26.96
N LEU A 260 -33.16 -2.61 -27.56
CA LEU A 260 -32.47 -2.57 -28.85
C LEU A 260 -30.97 -2.90 -28.69
N ALA A 261 -30.66 -4.04 -28.09
CA ALA A 261 -29.26 -4.41 -27.84
C ALA A 261 -28.49 -4.74 -29.13
N ASP A 262 -29.13 -5.23 -30.20
CA ASP A 262 -28.36 -5.89 -31.29
C ASP A 262 -28.69 -5.47 -32.73
N HIS A 263 -29.51 -4.45 -32.99
CA HIS A 263 -29.79 -4.02 -34.38
C HIS A 263 -29.52 -2.53 -34.60
N TRP A 264 -28.41 -2.29 -35.31
CA TRP A 264 -27.92 -1.02 -35.82
C TRP A 264 -29.03 -0.17 -36.45
N LEU A 265 -29.32 0.99 -35.85
CA LEU A 265 -29.48 2.30 -36.54
C LEU A 265 -29.99 3.43 -35.65
N PHE A 266 -30.53 3.17 -34.45
CA PHE A 266 -30.99 4.24 -33.55
C PHE A 266 -30.53 3.97 -32.11
N HIS A 267 -29.38 4.51 -31.75
CA HIS A 267 -28.91 4.54 -30.36
C HIS A 267 -29.70 5.62 -29.61
N CYS A 268 -30.84 5.24 -29.03
CA CYS A 268 -31.46 6.06 -27.99
C CYS A 268 -30.61 5.92 -26.72
N PRO A 269 -30.19 7.00 -26.05
CA PRO A 269 -29.38 6.88 -24.84
C PRO A 269 -30.25 6.30 -23.72
N ALA A 270 -30.08 5.00 -23.46
CA ALA A 270 -30.61 4.38 -22.26
C ALA A 270 -30.03 5.12 -21.04
N LYS A 271 -30.88 5.45 -20.08
CA LYS A 271 -30.46 6.13 -18.86
C LYS A 271 -29.85 5.08 -17.95
N ALA A 272 -28.52 5.12 -17.78
CA ALA A 272 -27.83 4.29 -16.81
C ALA A 272 -28.27 4.70 -15.40
N ILE A 273 -28.80 3.74 -14.63
CA ILE A 273 -29.24 3.95 -13.25
C ILE A 273 -28.32 3.14 -12.32
N ARG A 274 -28.31 3.53 -11.04
CA ARG A 274 -27.46 3.02 -9.97
C ARG A 274 -27.58 1.50 -9.81
#